data_AF-A0A2N1TKM0-F1
#
_entry.id   AF-A0A2N1TKM0-F1
#
_cell.length_a   1.000
_cell.length_b   1.000
_cell.length_c   1.000
_cell.angle_alpha   90.00
_cell.angle_beta   90.00
_cell.angle_gamma   90.00
#
_symmetry.space_group_name_H-M   'P 1'
#
loop_
_entity.id
_entity.type
_entity.pdbx_description
1 polymer ?
#
loop_
_entity_poly.entity_id
_entity_poly.type
_entity_poly.pdbx_seq_one_letter_code
_entity_poly.pdbx_strand_id
1 'polypeptide(L)' 'MTFDRSNTWYFIAFILIGAILGSALGSLLVKAFPDLAVLTRSLTGPVGFNLEIISFSLKLNLSSIIGLVAGIFIFRKI' A
#
# COMPACT_ATOMS: atom_id res chain seq x y z
N MET A 1 -10.92 -9.31 -19.00
CA MET A 1 -9.50 -9.42 -19.37
C MET A 1 -8.98 -10.71 -18.78
N THR A 2 -8.68 -11.69 -19.63
CA THR A 2 -8.06 -12.95 -19.22
C THR A 2 -6.73 -12.64 -18.55
N PHE A 3 -6.55 -13.11 -17.31
CA PHE A 3 -5.28 -13.02 -16.60
C PHE A 3 -4.26 -13.91 -17.30
N ASP A 4 -3.65 -13.39 -18.36
CA ASP A 4 -2.47 -14.01 -18.94
C ASP A 4 -1.33 -13.92 -17.94
N ARG A 5 -0.47 -14.95 -17.87
CA ARG A 5 0.57 -15.06 -16.82
C ARG A 5 1.53 -13.86 -16.80
N SER A 6 1.68 -13.19 -17.95
CA SER A 6 2.40 -11.92 -18.13
C SER A 6 1.74 -10.75 -17.38
N ASN A 7 0.41 -10.68 -17.40
CA ASN A 7 -0.34 -9.54 -16.86
C ASN A 7 -0.48 -9.58 -15.32
N THR A 8 -0.34 -10.76 -14.72
CA THR A 8 -0.42 -10.95 -13.27
C THR A 8 0.69 -10.21 -12.52
N TRP A 9 1.91 -10.13 -13.09
CA TRP A 9 2.99 -9.38 -12.44
C TRP A 9 2.79 -7.87 -12.50
N TYR A 10 2.23 -7.34 -13.59
CA TYR A 10 1.86 -5.93 -13.67
C TYR A 10 0.77 -5.57 -12.66
N PHE A 11 -0.22 -6.44 -12.46
CA PHE A 11 -1.25 -6.25 -11.44
C PHE A 11 -0.64 -6.18 -10.03
N ILE A 12 0.23 -7.13 -9.68
CA ILE A 12 0.88 -7.16 -8.37
C ILE A 12 1.78 -5.93 -8.17
N ALA A 13 2.51 -5.50 -9.20
CA ALA A 13 3.29 -4.27 -9.17
C ALA A 13 2.41 -3.05 -8.92
N PHE A 14 1.28 -2.91 -9.62
CA PHE A 14 0.33 -1.81 -9.43
C PHE A 14 -0.26 -1.77 -8.01
N ILE A 15 -0.59 -2.93 -7.45
CA ILE A 15 -1.07 -3.06 -6.07
C ILE A 15 -0.01 -2.60 -5.07
N LEU A 16 1.23 -3.08 -5.22
CA LEU A 16 2.32 -2.73 -4.31
C LEU A 16 2.67 -1.24 -4.41
N ILE A 17 2.76 -0.71 -5.62
CA ILE A 17 3.01 0.71 -5.87
C ILE A 17 1.86 1.57 -5.29
N GLY A 18 0.61 1.16 -5.51
CA GLY A 18 -0.56 1.84 -4.95
C GLY A 18 -0.56 1.86 -3.42
N ALA A 19 -0.21 0.74 -2.77
CA ALA A 19 -0.12 0.66 -1.32
C ALA A 19 1.00 1.57 -0.76
N ILE A 20 2.18 1.58 -1.40
CA ILE A 20 3.32 2.43 -1.01
C ILE A 20 2.98 3.91 -1.19
N LEU A 21 2.46 4.29 -2.37
CA LEU A 21 2.05 5.67 -2.67
C LEU A 21 0.92 6.12 -1.75
N GLY A 22 -0.08 5.28 -1.51
CA GLY A 22 -1.18 5.58 -0.58
C GLY A 22 -0.70 5.83 0.83
N SER A 23 0.28 5.05 1.32
CA SER A 23 0.90 5.27 2.62
C SER A 23 1.66 6.60 2.67
N ALA A 24 2.46 6.88 1.64
CA ALA A 24 3.24 8.12 1.54
C ALA A 24 2.32 9.36 1.49
N LEU A 25 1.31 9.36 0.62
CA LEU A 25 0.33 10.44 0.51
C LEU A 25 -0.47 10.62 1.80
N GLY A 26 -0.88 9.53 2.46
CA GLY A 26 -1.52 9.58 3.78
C GLY A 26 -0.65 10.25 4.83
N SER A 27 0.64 9.91 4.87
CA SER A 27 1.58 10.52 5.81
C SER A 27 1.78 12.01 5.57
N LEU A 28 1.71 12.47 4.32
CA LEU A 28 1.76 13.89 3.97
C LEU A 28 0.46 14.61 4.37
N LEU A 29 -0.70 13.99 4.14
CA LEU A 29 -2.00 14.53 4.54
C LEU A 29 -2.09 14.70 6.07
N VAL A 30 -1.59 13.74 6.84
CA VAL A 30 -1.58 13.84 8.31
C VAL A 30 -0.63 14.92 8.81
N LYS A 31 0.47 15.20 8.10
CA LYS A 31 1.33 16.35 8.42
C LYS A 31 0.64 17.69 8.19
N ALA A 32 -0.22 17.79 7.18
CA ALA A 32 -0.99 18.99 6.88
C ALA A 32 -2.22 19.14 7.77
N PHE A 33 -2.87 18.03 8.12
CA PHE A 33 -4.10 17.98 8.92
C PHE A 33 -3.96 16.90 10.01
N PRO A 34 -3.50 17.27 11.22
CA PRO A 34 -3.21 16.31 12.28
C PRO A 34 -4.46 15.56 12.77
N ASP A 35 -5.67 16.09 12.58
CA ASP A 35 -6.93 15.42 12.89
C ASP A 35 -7.14 14.13 12.05
N LEU A 36 -6.48 14.01 10.91
CA LEU A 36 -6.51 12.81 10.06
C LEU A 36 -5.51 11.72 10.50
N ALA A 37 -4.86 11.86 11.67
CA ALA A 37 -3.89 10.89 12.19
C ALA A 37 -4.41 9.44 12.26
N VAL A 38 -5.73 9.26 12.33
CA VAL A 38 -6.39 7.95 12.27
C VAL A 38 -6.11 7.22 10.95
N LEU A 39 -5.93 7.93 9.83
CA LEU A 39 -5.63 7.31 8.53
C LEU A 39 -4.25 6.66 8.46
N THR A 40 -3.28 7.18 9.22
CA THR A 40 -1.91 6.65 9.28
C THR A 40 -1.67 5.71 10.45
N ARG A 41 -2.62 5.59 11.38
CA ARG A 41 -2.51 4.60 12.47
C ARG A 41 -2.35 3.21 11.85
N SER A 42 -1.32 2.50 12.30
CA SER A 42 -1.07 1.13 11.86
C SER A 42 -2.19 0.24 12.37
N LEU A 43 -2.89 -0.40 11.44
CA LEU A 43 -3.97 -1.36 11.73
C LEU A 43 -3.41 -2.74 12.07
N THR A 44 -2.21 -3.03 11.57
CA THR A 44 -1.49 -4.26 11.86
C THR A 44 -0.17 -3.96 12.59
N GLY A 45 0.25 -4.89 13.45
CA GLY A 45 1.64 -4.92 13.93
C GLY A 45 2.62 -5.02 12.74
N PRO A 46 3.91 -4.72 12.94
CA PRO A 46 4.90 -4.83 11.87
C PRO A 46 4.91 -6.26 11.33
N VAL A 47 4.31 -6.46 10.15
CA VAL A 47 4.32 -7.74 9.44
C VAL A 47 5.60 -7.74 8.64
N GLY A 48 6.54 -8.60 9.02
CA GLY A 48 7.87 -8.58 8.45
C GLY A 48 8.56 -9.93 8.48
N PHE A 49 9.42 -10.14 7.48
CA PHE A 49 10.33 -11.26 7.46
C PHE A 49 11.62 -10.84 8.16
N ASN A 50 11.95 -11.52 9.25
CA ASN A 50 13.22 -11.36 9.93
C ASN A 50 14.19 -12.40 9.38
N LEU A 51 15.01 -11.99 8.42
CA LEU A 51 16.06 -12.81 7.84
C LEU A 51 17.38 -12.45 8.51
N GLU A 52 17.49 -12.56 9.84
CA GLU A 52 18.66 -12.41 10.77
C GLU A 52 19.64 -11.24 10.52
N ILE A 53 20.06 -11.03 9.28
CA ILE A 53 20.87 -9.95 8.69
C ILE A 53 19.99 -8.82 8.12
N ILE A 54 18.77 -9.12 7.63
CA ILE A 54 17.86 -8.11 7.03
C ILE A 54 16.45 -8.27 7.61
N SER A 55 15.93 -7.19 8.20
CA SER A 55 14.54 -7.12 8.65
C SER A 55 13.77 -6.16 7.75
N PHE A 56 12.78 -6.70 7.02
CA PHE A 56 11.82 -5.90 6.28
C PHE A 56 10.50 -5.93 7.03
N SER A 57 10.01 -4.76 7.47
CA SER A 57 8.71 -4.66 8.14
C SER A 57 7.79 -3.72 7.38
N LEU A 58 6.61 -4.23 7.04
CA LEU A 58 5.56 -3.44 6.42
C LEU A 58 4.46 -3.18 7.47
N LYS A 59 4.15 -1.91 7.71
CA LYS A 59 3.02 -1.50 8.53
C LYS A 59 1.88 -1.07 7.61
N LEU A 60 0.76 -1.79 7.65
CA LEU A 60 -0.42 -1.42 6.91
C LEU A 60 -1.25 -0.43 7.73
N ASN A 61 -1.58 0.70 7.12
CA ASN A 61 -2.46 1.73 7.66
C ASN A 61 -3.65 1.95 6.71
N LEU A 62 -4.71 2.63 7.17
CA LEU A 62 -5.90 2.87 6.33
C LEU A 62 -5.56 3.55 5.01
N SER A 63 -4.61 4.47 5.01
CA SER A 63 -4.17 5.15 3.78
C SER A 63 -3.53 4.20 2.76
N SER A 64 -2.74 3.24 3.22
CA SER A 64 -2.17 2.20 2.35
C SER A 64 -3.24 1.27 1.78
N ILE A 65 -4.30 0.98 2.54
CA ILE A 65 -5.46 0.21 2.05
C ILE A 65 -6.19 0.99 0.96
N ILE A 66 -6.42 2.29 1.17
CA ILE A 66 -7.04 3.17 0.17
C ILE A 66 -6.20 3.21 -1.11
N GLY A 67 -4.88 3.37 -0.97
CA GLY A 67 -3.94 3.33 -2.10
C GLY A 67 -3.94 2.00 -2.84
N LEU A 68 -4.07 0.89 -2.12
CA LEU A 68 -4.18 -0.45 -2.69
C LEU A 68 -5.47 -0.59 -3.51
N VAL A 69 -6.62 -0.21 -2.94
CA VAL A 69 -7.92 -0.24 -3.63
C VAL A 69 -7.91 0.68 -4.86
N ALA A 70 -7.31 1.87 -4.74
CA ALA A 70 -7.15 2.79 -5.86
C ALA A 70 -6.25 2.19 -6.96
N GLY A 71 -5.15 1.54 -6.59
CA GLY A 71 -4.27 0.82 -7.53
C GLY A 71 -5.00 -0.28 -8.30
N ILE A 72 -5.85 -1.06 -7.62
CA ILE A 72 -6.71 -2.06 -8.26
C ILE A 72 -7.68 -1.41 -9.25
N PHE A 73 -8.33 -0.30 -8.85
CA PHE A 73 -9.28 0.41 -9.71
C PHE A 73 -8.63 1.00 -10.95
N ILE A 74 -7.44 1.60 -10.80
CA ILE A 74 -6.66 2.15 -11.91
C ILE A 74 -6.25 1.02 -12.85
N PHE A 75 -5.71 -0.07 -12.33
CA PHE A 75 -5.34 -1.23 -13.16
C PHE A 75 -6.53 -1.84 -13.89
N ARG A 76 -7.73 -1.86 -13.28
CA ARG A 76 -8.93 -2.36 -13.94
C ARG A 76 -9.43 -1.46 -15.07
N LYS A 77 -9.04 -0.19 -15.07
CA LYS A 77 -9.45 0.80 -16.07
C LYS A 77 -8.45 0.91 -17.23
N ILE A 78 -7.21 0.46 -17.03
CA ILE A 78 -6.18 0.31 -18.06
C ILE A 78 -6.48 -0.94 -18.88
#